data_AF-A0A5R2NLK3-F1
#
_entry.id   AF-A0A5R2NLK3-F1
#
_cell.length_a   1.000
_cell.length_b   1.000
_cell.length_c   1.000
_cell.angle_alpha   90.00
_cell.angle_beta   90.00
_cell.angle_gamma   90.00
#
_symmetry.space_group_name_H-M   'P 1'
#
loop_
_entity.id
_entity.type
_entity.pdbx_description
1 polymer ?
#
loop_
_entity_poly.entity_id
_entity_poly.type
_entity_poly.pdbx_seq_one_letter_code
_entity_poly.pdbx_strand_id
1 'polypeptide(L)'
;MSTDRRYEGKPLLRLLEFYVLKAIGELARESEESLNAMAPKLQAIYGGDGRWEDAIAKALHMPDTMPEAIRDMWKKNLKIAHDNKVTLTPQQFAEMFVDNNFVG
;
A
#
# COMPACT_ATOMS: atom_id res chain seq x y z
N MET A 1 -4.47 -0.99 -21.36
CA MET A 1 -3.25 -1.80 -21.55
C MET A 1 -2.13 -0.98 -20.91
N SER A 2 -1.59 -1.26 -19.72
CA SER A 2 -1.02 -2.52 -19.25
C SER A 2 -0.77 -2.51 -17.72
N THR A 3 -1.81 -2.41 -16.89
CA THR A 3 -1.66 -2.53 -15.42
C THR A 3 -1.64 -3.97 -14.92
N ASP A 4 -2.11 -4.94 -15.72
CA ASP A 4 -2.29 -6.32 -15.25
C ASP A 4 -0.98 -7.10 -15.07
N ARG A 5 0.06 -6.82 -15.86
CA ARG A 5 1.32 -7.58 -15.80
C ARG A 5 2.06 -7.46 -14.46
N ARG A 6 1.97 -6.30 -13.80
CA ARG A 6 2.63 -6.06 -12.50
C ARG A 6 2.01 -6.90 -11.38
N TYR A 7 0.71 -7.14 -11.47
CA TYR A 7 -0.06 -7.88 -10.46
C TYR A 7 -0.31 -9.34 -10.86
N GLU A 8 0.09 -9.74 -12.06
CA GLU A 8 -0.05 -11.09 -12.58
C GLU A 8 0.74 -12.06 -11.68
N GLY A 9 0.02 -12.98 -11.03
CA GLY A 9 0.60 -13.91 -10.06
C GLY A 9 1.02 -13.28 -8.72
N LYS A 10 0.83 -11.97 -8.52
CA LYS A 10 1.22 -11.23 -7.29
C LYS A 10 0.10 -10.32 -6.77
N PRO A 11 -1.08 -10.87 -6.42
CA PRO A 11 -2.21 -10.07 -5.93
C PRO A 11 -1.88 -9.29 -4.63
N LEU A 12 -0.92 -9.76 -3.85
CA LEU A 12 -0.47 -9.10 -2.62
C LEU A 12 0.21 -7.76 -2.87
N LEU A 13 0.88 -7.57 -4.01
CA LEU A 13 1.52 -6.27 -4.34
C LEU A 13 0.46 -5.16 -4.47
N ARG A 14 -0.66 -5.46 -5.13
CA ARG A 14 -1.75 -4.49 -5.27
C ARG A 14 -2.39 -4.14 -3.94
N LEU A 15 -2.60 -5.14 -3.09
CA LEU A 15 -3.12 -4.95 -1.74
C LEU A 15 -2.19 -4.07 -0.91
N LEU A 16 -0.88 -4.28 -1.05
CA LEU A 16 0.12 -3.49 -0.36
C LEU A 16 0.15 -2.03 -0.86
N GLU A 17 0.05 -1.80 -2.16
CA GLU A 17 -0.06 -0.43 -2.69
C GLU A 17 -1.27 0.30 -2.13
N PHE A 18 -2.44 -0.37 -2.03
CA PHE A 18 -3.60 0.21 -1.37
C PHE A 18 -3.36 0.48 0.12
N TYR A 19 -2.64 -0.39 0.82
CA TYR A 19 -2.25 -0.18 2.22
C TYR A 19 -1.39 1.09 2.36
N VAL A 20 -0.42 1.30 1.46
CA VAL A 20 0.41 2.51 1.43
C VAL A 20 -0.43 3.75 1.15
N LEU A 21 -1.30 3.72 0.14
CA LEU A 21 -2.21 4.82 -0.18
C LEU A 21 -3.11 5.17 1.00
N LYS A 22 -3.61 4.17 1.73
CA LYS A 22 -4.40 4.39 2.94
C LYS A 22 -3.58 5.03 4.05
N ALA A 23 -2.35 4.57 4.26
CA ALA A 23 -1.46 5.12 5.27
C ALA A 23 -1.20 6.63 5.04
N ILE A 24 -1.07 7.06 3.79
CA ILE A 24 -0.87 8.48 3.44
C ILE A 24 -2.18 9.28 3.27
N GLY A 25 -3.35 8.64 3.36
CA GLY A 25 -4.65 9.30 3.24
C GLY A 25 -5.13 9.54 1.79
N GLU A 26 -4.52 8.88 0.82
CA GLU A 26 -4.77 9.05 -0.63
C GLU A 26 -5.53 7.85 -1.23
N LEU A 27 -6.05 6.94 -0.38
CA LEU A 27 -6.88 5.84 -0.86
C LEU A 27 -8.28 6.36 -1.23
N ALA A 28 -8.69 6.11 -2.47
CA ALA A 28 -10.03 6.43 -2.92
C ALA A 28 -11.08 5.65 -2.12
N ARG A 29 -12.16 6.34 -1.74
CA ARG A 29 -13.26 5.76 -0.93
C ARG A 29 -13.86 4.49 -1.57
N GLU A 30 -14.05 4.47 -2.88
CA GLU A 30 -14.57 3.28 -3.60
C GLU A 30 -13.65 2.06 -3.45
N SER A 31 -12.33 2.29 -3.46
CA SER A 31 -11.34 1.24 -3.25
C SER A 31 -11.35 0.75 -1.80
N GLU A 32 -11.47 1.68 -0.85
CA GLU A 32 -11.61 1.34 0.57
C GLU A 32 -12.86 0.52 0.86
N GLU A 33 -14.03 0.91 0.32
CA GLU A 33 -15.28 0.16 0.46
C GLU A 33 -15.15 -1.25 -0.12
N SER A 34 -14.52 -1.38 -1.30
CA SER A 34 -14.26 -2.68 -1.94
C SER A 34 -13.34 -3.55 -1.09
N LEU A 35 -12.26 -2.99 -0.52
CA LEU A 35 -11.31 -3.71 0.34
C LEU A 35 -11.96 -4.13 1.66
N ASN A 36 -12.79 -3.27 2.25
CA ASN A 36 -13.57 -3.59 3.44
C ASN A 36 -14.54 -4.76 3.17
N ALA A 37 -15.21 -4.79 2.02
CA ALA A 37 -16.04 -5.92 1.62
C ALA A 37 -15.24 -7.23 1.43
N MET A 38 -13.96 -7.11 1.06
CA MET A 38 -13.04 -8.25 0.93
C MET A 38 -12.31 -8.61 2.24
N ALA A 39 -12.40 -7.80 3.29
CA ALA A 39 -11.70 -8.01 4.55
C ALA A 39 -11.90 -9.43 5.15
N PRO A 40 -13.13 -10.01 5.18
CA PRO A 40 -13.32 -11.36 5.70
C PRO A 40 -12.54 -12.43 4.90
N LYS A 41 -12.45 -12.27 3.58
CA LYS A 41 -11.68 -13.20 2.73
C LYS A 41 -10.17 -13.05 2.97
N LEU A 42 -9.70 -11.81 3.09
CA LEU A 42 -8.28 -11.53 3.38
C LEU A 42 -7.88 -12.08 4.75
N GLN A 43 -8.74 -11.95 5.74
CA GLN A 43 -8.52 -12.54 7.07
C GLN A 43 -8.52 -14.07 7.05
N ALA A 44 -9.37 -14.70 6.23
CA ALA A 44 -9.35 -16.15 6.08
C ALA A 44 -8.03 -16.67 5.47
N ILE A 45 -7.39 -15.87 4.60
CA ILE A 45 -6.14 -16.24 3.91
C ILE A 45 -4.91 -15.90 4.75
N TYR A 46 -4.86 -14.69 5.32
CA TYR A 46 -3.67 -14.12 5.96
C TYR A 46 -3.80 -13.99 7.49
N GLY A 47 -5.00 -14.18 8.04
CA GLY A 47 -5.33 -13.88 9.43
C GLY A 47 -5.54 -12.38 9.68
N GLY A 48 -5.64 -11.99 10.95
CA GLY A 48 -5.82 -10.60 11.37
C GLY A 48 -7.21 -10.37 11.98
N ASP A 49 -7.39 -9.24 12.66
CA ASP A 49 -8.60 -8.95 13.42
C ASP A 49 -9.31 -7.72 12.85
N GLY A 50 -10.50 -7.93 12.29
CA GLY A 50 -11.43 -6.85 11.96
C GLY A 50 -11.23 -6.21 10.60
N ARG A 51 -10.08 -5.58 10.31
CA ARG A 51 -9.89 -4.82 9.06
C ARG A 51 -8.98 -5.52 8.06
N TRP A 52 -8.97 -5.05 6.81
CA TRP A 52 -8.17 -5.66 5.74
C TRP A 52 -6.69 -5.28 5.86
N GLU A 53 -6.38 -4.12 6.42
CA GLU A 53 -5.02 -3.63 6.67
C GLU A 53 -4.32 -4.52 7.69
N ASP A 54 -5.03 -4.94 8.72
CA ASP A 54 -4.50 -5.82 9.77
C ASP A 54 -4.14 -7.20 9.17
N ALA A 55 -4.92 -7.67 8.20
CA ALA A 55 -4.61 -8.90 7.46
C ALA A 55 -3.34 -8.77 6.60
N ILE A 56 -3.15 -7.63 5.92
CA ILE A 56 -1.95 -7.38 5.11
C ILE A 56 -0.72 -7.22 5.99
N ALA A 57 -0.83 -6.43 7.06
CA ALA A 57 0.27 -6.23 8.01
C ALA A 57 0.72 -7.58 8.58
N LYS A 58 -0.23 -8.46 8.93
CA LYS A 58 0.07 -9.81 9.38
C LYS A 58 0.69 -10.69 8.29
N ALA A 59 0.16 -10.66 7.06
CA ALA A 59 0.69 -11.40 5.92
C ALA A 59 2.16 -11.11 5.66
N LEU A 60 2.56 -9.86 5.83
CA LEU A 60 3.90 -9.34 5.55
C LEU A 60 4.76 -9.18 6.82
N HIS A 61 4.27 -9.65 7.98
CA HIS A 61 4.92 -9.48 9.28
C HIS A 61 5.38 -8.03 9.55
N MET A 62 4.56 -7.06 9.15
CA MET A 62 4.84 -5.64 9.33
C MET A 62 4.69 -5.23 10.79
N PRO A 63 5.59 -4.36 11.29
CA PRO A 63 5.42 -3.76 12.60
C PRO A 63 4.26 -2.75 12.61
N ASP A 64 3.64 -2.56 13.76
CA ASP A 64 2.55 -1.58 13.96
C ASP A 64 2.98 -0.13 13.66
N THR A 65 4.29 0.15 13.66
CA THR A 65 4.88 1.44 13.31
C THR A 65 4.97 1.68 11.79
N MET A 66 4.63 0.68 10.96
CA MET A 66 4.76 0.77 9.51
C MET A 66 3.93 1.91 8.89
N PRO A 67 2.65 2.14 9.28
CA PRO A 67 1.90 3.29 8.76
C PRO A 67 2.56 4.64 9.05
N GLU A 68 3.19 4.80 10.22
CA GLU A 68 3.90 6.01 10.59
C GLU A 68 5.18 6.18 9.75
N ALA A 69 5.95 5.10 9.58
CA ALA A 69 7.14 5.11 8.73
C ALA A 69 6.80 5.46 7.28
N ILE A 70 5.70 4.91 6.73
CA ILE A 70 5.22 5.23 5.38
C ILE A 70 4.89 6.72 5.27
N ARG A 71 4.17 7.29 6.24
CA ARG A 71 3.83 8.73 6.25
C ARG A 71 5.07 9.61 6.30
N ASP A 72 6.07 9.24 7.09
CA ASP A 72 7.31 9.99 7.20
C ASP A 72 8.14 9.90 5.92
N MET A 73 8.21 8.72 5.28
CA MET A 73 8.84 8.55 3.97
C MET A 73 8.13 9.37 2.90
N TRP A 74 6.79 9.40 2.90
CA TRP A 74 6.00 10.19 1.98
C TRP A 74 6.33 11.69 2.08
N LYS A 75 6.32 12.25 3.29
CA LYS A 75 6.68 13.66 3.54
C LYS A 75 8.10 13.98 3.07
N LYS A 76 9.07 13.09 3.34
CA LYS A 76 10.46 13.27 2.89
C LYS A 76 10.56 13.23 1.37
N ASN A 77 9.91 12.26 0.72
CA ASN A 77 9.93 12.13 -0.73
C ASN A 77 9.21 13.28 -1.44
N LEU A 78 8.12 13.81 -0.88
CA LEU A 78 7.48 15.02 -1.38
C LEU A 78 8.44 16.22 -1.36
N LYS A 79 9.21 16.39 -0.27
CA LYS A 79 10.22 17.45 -0.18
C LYS A 79 11.31 17.28 -1.25
N ILE A 80 11.83 16.06 -1.41
CA ILE A 80 12.84 15.75 -2.43
C ILE A 80 12.30 15.99 -3.85
N ALA A 81 11.07 15.55 -4.13
CA ALA A 81 10.43 15.74 -5.42
C ALA A 81 10.26 17.24 -5.74
N HIS A 82 9.78 18.02 -4.77
CA HIS A 82 9.68 19.46 -4.87
C HIS A 82 11.05 20.12 -5.16
N ASP A 83 12.09 19.77 -4.40
CA ASP A 83 13.43 20.34 -4.55
C ASP A 83 14.05 19.99 -5.92
N ASN A 84 13.73 18.80 -6.46
CA ASN A 84 14.14 18.36 -7.79
C ASN A 84 13.21 18.81 -8.93
N LYS A 85 12.16 19.60 -8.64
CA LYS A 85 11.13 20.03 -9.60
C LYS A 85 10.41 18.87 -10.31
N VAL A 86 10.29 17.74 -9.63
CA VAL A 86 9.53 16.56 -10.07
C VAL A 86 8.23 16.48 -9.29
N THR A 87 7.17 15.99 -9.92
CA THR A 87 5.92 15.66 -9.23
C THR A 87 5.92 14.19 -8.88
N LEU A 88 5.83 13.87 -7.58
CA LEU A 88 5.65 12.50 -7.11
C LEU A 88 4.17 12.30 -6.78
N THR A 89 3.51 11.40 -7.50
CA THR A 89 2.11 11.09 -7.22
C THR A 89 1.99 10.06 -6.09
N PRO A 90 0.86 10.01 -5.37
CA PRO A 90 0.61 8.99 -4.35
C PRO A 90 0.78 7.56 -4.86
N GLN A 91 0.27 7.29 -6.07
CA GLN A 91 0.38 5.97 -6.72
C GLN A 91 1.85 5.62 -7.02
N GLN A 92 2.63 6.57 -7.56
CA GLN A 92 4.06 6.34 -7.82
C GLN A 92 4.82 6.05 -6.52
N PHE A 93 4.52 6.77 -5.44
CA PHE A 93 5.12 6.49 -4.14
C PHE A 93 4.77 5.10 -3.62
N ALA A 94 3.51 4.67 -3.76
CA ALA A 94 3.07 3.33 -3.38
C ALA A 94 3.82 2.25 -4.17
N GLU A 95 3.88 2.37 -5.49
CA GLU A 95 4.61 1.45 -6.36
C GLU A 95 6.10 1.37 -5.99
N MET A 96 6.77 2.53 -5.82
CA MET A 96 8.17 2.61 -5.41
C MET A 96 8.41 1.99 -4.02
N PHE A 97 7.51 2.22 -3.07
CA PHE A 97 7.60 1.64 -1.74
C PHE A 97 7.52 0.12 -1.79
N VAL A 98 6.56 -0.41 -2.55
CA VAL A 98 6.38 -1.85 -2.72
C VAL A 98 7.58 -2.48 -3.42
N ASP A 99 8.07 -1.85 -4.49
CA ASP A 99 9.20 -2.37 -5.26
C ASP A 99 10.46 -2.41 -4.40
N ASN A 100 10.77 -1.33 -3.69
CA ASN A 100 12.00 -1.23 -2.88
C ASN A 100 12.02 -2.18 -1.68
N ASN A 101 10.86 -2.57 -1.14
CA ASN A 101 10.79 -3.38 0.08
C ASN A 101 10.43 -4.85 -0.17
N PHE A 102 9.76 -5.19 -1.28
CA PHE A 102 9.17 -6.52 -1.49
C PHE A 102 9.44 -7.14 -2.86
N VAL A 103 9.95 -6.38 -3.83
CA VAL A 103 10.33 -6.88 -5.15
C VAL A 103 11.85 -6.79 -5.29
N GLY A 104 12.54 -7.64 -4.54
CA GLY A 104 13.98 -7.94 -4.70
C GLY A 104 14.19 -9.10 -5.64
#